data_AF-A0A2G9YSA6-F1
#
_entry.id   AF-A0A2G9YSA6-F1
#
_cell.length_a   1.000
_cell.length_b   1.000
_cell.length_c   1.000
_cell.angle_alpha   90.00
_cell.angle_beta   90.00
_cell.angle_gamma   90.00
#
_symmetry.space_group_name_H-M   'P 1'
#
loop_
_entity.id
_entity.type
_entity.pdbx_description
1 polymer ?
#
loop_
_entity_poly.entity_id
_entity_poly.type
_entity_poly.pdbx_seq_one_letter_code
_entity_poly.pdbx_strand_id
1 'polypeptide(L)'
;MIRLRRHPEDFFDINEEELKELFEITKKLRDVIKEIFGADIFNYATFGNVVRHVHLHFIPRYSKKVNFLGITFEDERWGQNYAPYNKFKISKEVESEIIDKIKKIIRKNRF
;
A
#
# COMPACT_ATOMS: atom_id res chain seq x y z
N MET A 1 -0.46 4.39 2.10
CA MET A 1 -1.94 4.51 2.09
C MET A 1 -2.36 5.35 0.90
N ILE A 2 -3.54 5.11 0.35
CA ILE A 2 -4.16 5.90 -0.72
C ILE A 2 -5.18 6.83 -0.07
N ARG A 3 -5.27 8.08 -0.52
CA ARG A 3 -6.18 9.10 0.04
C ARG A 3 -6.85 9.83 -1.10
N LEU A 4 -8.13 10.18 -0.91
CA LEU A 4 -8.85 11.02 -1.85
C LEU A 4 -8.34 12.46 -1.77
N ARG A 5 -8.43 13.19 -2.89
CA ARG A 5 -8.09 14.62 -2.92
C ARG A 5 -9.15 15.46 -2.22
N ARG A 6 -10.43 15.14 -2.44
CA ARG A 6 -11.54 15.68 -1.65
C ARG A 6 -11.44 15.15 -0.22
N HIS A 7 -12.12 15.81 0.71
CA HIS A 7 -12.11 15.47 2.13
C HIS A 7 -13.44 14.84 2.61
N PRO A 8 -13.89 13.71 2.03
CA PRO A 8 -15.01 12.98 2.62
C PRO A 8 -14.59 12.40 3.97
N GLU A 9 -15.50 12.44 4.95
CA GLU A 9 -15.29 11.87 6.28
C GLU A 9 -15.98 10.52 6.45
N ASP A 10 -17.00 10.22 5.63
CA ASP A 10 -17.62 8.91 5.54
C ASP A 10 -17.25 8.20 4.23
N PHE A 11 -17.14 6.88 4.28
CA PHE A 11 -16.85 6.08 3.08
C PHE A 11 -17.96 6.21 2.02
N PHE A 12 -19.21 6.40 2.45
CA PHE A 12 -20.34 6.59 1.54
C PHE A 12 -20.46 8.02 0.99
N ASP A 13 -19.63 8.96 1.45
CA ASP A 13 -19.54 10.28 0.83
C ASP A 13 -18.73 10.25 -0.48
N ILE A 14 -18.04 9.15 -0.80
CA ILE A 14 -17.27 8.98 -2.03
C ILE A 14 -18.22 8.91 -3.23
N ASN A 15 -17.98 9.73 -4.26
CA ASN A 15 -18.80 9.68 -5.48
C ASN A 15 -18.35 8.54 -6.42
N GLU A 16 -19.15 8.23 -7.43
CA GLU A 16 -18.90 7.10 -8.34
C GLU A 16 -17.57 7.23 -9.10
N GLU A 17 -17.21 8.44 -9.54
CA GLU A 17 -15.96 8.71 -10.26
C GLU A 17 -14.75 8.48 -9.36
N GLU A 18 -14.79 8.99 -8.12
CA GLU A 18 -13.76 8.81 -7.11
C GLU A 18 -13.62 7.33 -6.71
N LEU A 19 -14.73 6.61 -6.56
CA LEU A 19 -14.71 5.19 -6.23
C LEU A 19 -14.08 4.37 -7.36
N LYS A 20 -14.44 4.67 -8.61
CA LYS A 20 -13.85 4.04 -9.79
C LYS A 20 -12.35 4.33 -9.89
N GLU A 21 -11.94 5.59 -9.72
CA GLU A 21 -10.53 5.98 -9.74
C GLU A 21 -9.76 5.29 -8.61
N LEU A 22 -10.31 5.26 -7.38
CA LEU A 22 -9.72 4.57 -6.24
C LEU A 22 -9.49 3.09 -6.54
N PHE A 23 -10.47 2.42 -7.13
CA PHE A 23 -10.35 1.01 -7.51
C PHE A 23 -9.25 0.80 -8.56
N GLU A 24 -9.22 1.62 -9.61
CA GLU A 24 -8.21 1.52 -10.67
C GLU A 24 -6.79 1.77 -10.15
N ILE A 25 -6.60 2.81 -9.32
CA ILE A 25 -5.31 3.11 -8.69
C ILE A 25 -4.88 1.96 -7.79
N THR A 26 -5.79 1.43 -6.98
CA THR A 26 -5.51 0.33 -6.05
C THR A 26 -5.10 -0.94 -6.79
N LYS A 27 -5.80 -1.26 -7.90
CA LYS A 27 -5.47 -2.40 -8.77
C LYS A 27 -4.08 -2.23 -9.39
N LYS A 28 -3.78 -1.05 -9.96
CA LYS A 28 -2.46 -0.76 -10.54
C LYS A 28 -1.35 -0.87 -9.50
N LEU A 29 -1.56 -0.31 -8.30
CA LEU A 29 -0.58 -0.38 -7.21
C LEU A 29 -0.35 -1.83 -6.75
N ARG A 30 -1.42 -2.64 -6.66
CA ARG A 30 -1.32 -4.09 -6.40
C ARG A 30 -0.40 -4.77 -7.40
N ASP A 31 -0.61 -4.54 -8.69
CA ASP A 31 0.16 -5.21 -9.74
C ASP A 31 1.63 -4.78 -9.70
N VAL A 32 1.89 -3.48 -9.52
CA VAL A 32 3.25 -2.93 -9.38
C VAL A 32 3.97 -3.52 -8.17
N ILE A 33 3.32 -3.58 -7.00
CA ILE A 33 3.95 -4.07 -5.78
C ILE A 33 4.17 -5.59 -5.86
N LYS A 34 3.25 -6.32 -6.48
CA LYS A 34 3.42 -7.75 -6.75
C LYS A 34 4.61 -8.00 -7.68
N GLU A 35 4.76 -7.19 -8.72
CA GLU A 35 5.90 -7.29 -9.66
C GLU A 35 7.24 -7.00 -8.98
N ILE A 36 7.32 -5.93 -8.18
CA ILE A 36 8.61 -5.48 -7.61
C ILE A 36 9.03 -6.33 -6.41
N PHE A 37 8.08 -6.67 -5.53
CA PHE A 37 8.38 -7.24 -4.22
C PHE A 37 7.83 -8.65 -4.02
N GLY A 38 7.04 -9.18 -4.96
CA GLY A 38 6.56 -10.56 -4.90
C GLY A 38 5.54 -10.82 -3.79
N ALA A 39 4.72 -9.83 -3.43
CA ALA A 39 3.69 -10.00 -2.41
C ALA A 39 2.74 -11.16 -2.73
N ASP A 40 2.46 -11.99 -1.73
CA ASP A 40 1.63 -13.19 -1.86
C ASP A 40 0.15 -12.80 -1.96
N ILE A 41 -0.31 -11.98 -1.01
CA ILE A 41 -1.68 -11.46 -0.91
C ILE A 41 -1.67 -10.00 -0.47
N PHE A 42 -2.85 -9.37 -0.52
CA PHE A 42 -3.01 -7.96 -0.13
C PHE A 42 -4.18 -7.83 0.83
N ASN A 43 -4.00 -7.00 1.85
CA ASN A 43 -5.09 -6.56 2.71
C ASN A 43 -5.38 -5.10 2.42
N TYR A 44 -6.67 -4.77 2.42
CA TYR A 44 -7.20 -3.43 2.22
C TYR A 44 -8.08 -3.11 3.41
N ALA A 45 -7.87 -1.95 4.02
CA ALA A 45 -8.66 -1.54 5.17
C ALA A 45 -8.94 -0.04 5.11
N THR A 46 -10.16 0.34 5.44
CA THR A 46 -10.53 1.73 5.69
C THR A 46 -11.18 1.79 7.06
N PHE A 47 -10.72 2.73 7.87
CA PHE A 47 -11.23 3.01 9.20
C PHE A 47 -11.59 4.50 9.26
N GLY A 48 -12.05 4.98 10.41
CA GLY A 48 -12.37 6.40 10.58
C GLY A 48 -12.40 6.82 12.05
N ASN A 49 -11.71 6.08 12.92
CA ASN A 49 -11.82 6.26 14.37
C ASN A 49 -11.04 7.48 14.88
N VAL A 50 -9.90 7.82 14.26
CA VAL A 50 -9.03 8.94 14.66
C VAL A 50 -8.88 9.96 13.54
N VAL A 51 -8.50 9.51 12.34
CA VAL A 51 -8.45 10.34 11.14
C VAL A 51 -9.73 10.09 10.35
N ARG A 52 -10.62 11.09 10.32
CA ARG A 52 -11.92 11.01 9.65
C ARG A 52 -11.82 11.02 8.13
N HIS A 53 -10.87 11.78 7.57
CA HIS A 53 -10.63 11.82 6.13
C HIS A 53 -10.48 10.41 5.55
N VAL A 54 -11.35 10.03 4.61
CA VAL A 54 -11.33 8.72 3.99
C VAL A 54 -9.95 8.40 3.40
N HIS A 55 -9.44 7.25 3.81
CA HIS A 55 -8.19 6.70 3.33
C HIS A 55 -8.25 5.18 3.27
N LEU A 56 -7.52 4.63 2.31
CA LEU A 56 -7.37 3.20 2.13
C LEU A 56 -5.96 2.78 2.55
N HIS A 57 -5.87 1.97 3.60
CA HIS A 57 -4.67 1.21 3.88
C HIS A 57 -4.50 0.14 2.80
N PHE A 58 -3.31 0.12 2.21
CA PHE A 58 -2.88 -0.83 1.21
C PHE A 58 -1.71 -1.60 1.82
N ILE A 59 -1.91 -2.89 2.09
CA ILE A 59 -1.00 -3.67 2.93
C ILE A 59 -0.63 -4.96 2.18
N PRO A 60 0.51 -4.97 1.47
CA PRO A 60 1.08 -6.20 0.91
C PRO A 60 1.47 -7.16 2.04
N ARG A 61 1.19 -8.45 1.86
CA ARG A 61 1.49 -9.51 2.84
C ARG A 61 2.43 -10.54 2.24
N TYR A 62 3.31 -11.09 3.07
CA TYR A 62 4.39 -11.97 2.61
C TYR A 62 4.49 -13.19 3.53
N SER A 63 4.37 -14.38 2.94
CA SER A 63 4.56 -15.67 3.63
C SER A 63 6.04 -15.99 3.90
N LYS A 64 6.94 -15.25 3.25
CA LYS A 64 8.39 -15.43 3.32
C LYS A 64 9.08 -14.09 3.50
N LYS A 65 10.30 -14.12 4.02
CA LYS A 65 11.14 -12.93 4.17
C LYS A 65 11.52 -12.36 2.79
N VAL A 66 11.50 -11.04 2.66
CA VAL A 66 11.89 -10.32 1.46
C VAL A 66 13.20 -9.57 1.74
N ASN A 67 14.22 -9.79 0.91
CA ASN A 67 15.50 -9.09 1.05
C ASN A 67 15.59 -7.95 0.03
N PHE A 68 15.88 -6.74 0.49
CA PHE A 68 16.01 -5.56 -0.35
C PHE A 68 17.11 -4.65 0.18
N LEU A 69 18.11 -4.35 -0.66
CA LEU A 69 19.28 -3.53 -0.30
C LEU A 69 19.97 -3.98 1.00
N GLY A 70 20.12 -5.28 1.19
CA GLY A 70 20.74 -5.86 2.39
C GLY A 70 19.87 -5.81 3.64
N ILE A 71 18.63 -5.31 3.55
CA ILE A 71 17.64 -5.33 4.62
C ILE A 71 16.66 -6.48 4.41
N THR A 72 16.43 -7.26 5.46
CA THR A 72 15.41 -8.30 5.49
C THR A 72 14.11 -7.74 6.05
N PHE A 73 13.04 -7.83 5.27
CA PHE A 73 11.68 -7.50 5.65
C PHE A 73 10.93 -8.79 5.95
N GLU A 74 10.29 -8.86 7.10
CA GLU A 74 9.53 -10.02 7.56
C GLU A 74 8.12 -9.60 7.97
N ASP A 75 7.12 -10.32 7.47
CA ASP A 75 5.74 -10.19 7.93
C ASP A 75 5.55 -11.08 9.17
N GLU A 76 5.89 -10.56 10.34
CA GLU A 76 5.79 -11.25 11.63
C GLU A 76 4.35 -11.72 11.96
N ARG A 77 3.35 -11.25 11.21
CA ARG A 77 1.92 -11.51 11.45
C ARG A 77 1.25 -12.22 10.28
N TRP A 78 2.01 -12.94 9.46
CA TRP A 78 1.44 -13.76 8.38
C TRP A 78 0.32 -14.67 8.90
N GLY A 79 -0.81 -14.71 8.19
CA GLY A 79 -2.01 -15.45 8.59
C GLY A 79 -2.86 -14.79 9.69
N GLN A 80 -2.47 -13.62 10.19
CA GLN A 80 -3.21 -12.84 11.20
C GLN A 80 -3.56 -11.44 10.68
N ASN A 81 -4.32 -10.69 11.49
CA ASN A 81 -4.51 -9.26 11.27
C ASN A 81 -3.15 -8.54 11.21
N TYR A 82 -3.00 -7.60 10.26
CA TYR A 82 -1.73 -6.91 9.99
C TYR A 82 -1.26 -6.01 11.16
N ALA A 83 -2.17 -5.64 12.06
CA ALA A 83 -1.91 -4.81 13.23
C ALA A 83 -2.32 -5.52 14.54
N PRO A 84 -1.73 -5.15 15.70
CA PRO A 84 -0.59 -4.23 15.86
C PRO A 84 0.73 -4.87 15.41
N TYR A 85 1.66 -4.06 14.91
CA TYR A 85 2.96 -4.51 14.40
C TYR A 85 4.12 -3.74 15.04
N ASN A 86 5.30 -4.35 15.06
CA ASN A 86 6.52 -3.70 15.51
C ASN A 86 6.96 -2.64 14.49
N LYS A 87 7.23 -1.42 14.94
CA LYS A 87 7.71 -0.35 14.05
C LYS A 87 9.10 -0.70 13.56
N PHE A 88 9.20 -1.01 12.27
CA PHE A 88 10.46 -1.20 11.58
C PHE A 88 10.92 0.13 10.96
N LYS A 89 12.13 0.57 11.28
CA LYS A 89 12.72 1.79 10.70
C LYS A 89 13.70 1.40 9.62
N ILE A 90 13.56 2.03 8.46
CA ILE A 90 14.53 1.95 7.36
C ILE A 90 15.24 3.29 7.22
N SER A 91 16.40 3.26 6.56
CA SER A 91 17.12 4.50 6.24
C SER A 91 16.41 5.25 5.11
N LYS A 92 16.69 6.55 4.98
CA LYS A 92 16.09 7.38 3.92
C LYS A 92 16.50 6.92 2.52
N GLU A 93 17.70 6.37 2.39
CA GLU A 93 18.23 5.83 1.14
C GLU A 93 17.38 4.65 0.68
N VAL A 94 17.09 3.70 1.58
CA VAL A 94 16.25 2.53 1.27
C VAL A 94 14.82 2.96 0.95
N GLU A 95 14.28 3.93 1.68
CA GLU A 95 12.96 4.49 1.40
C GLU A 95 12.89 5.11 0.00
N SER A 96 13.90 5.91 -0.38
CA SER A 96 13.99 6.53 -1.71
C SER A 96 14.03 5.49 -2.81
N GLU A 97 14.83 4.43 -2.64
CA GLU A 97 14.97 3.35 -3.62
C GLU A 97 13.67 2.56 -3.83
N ILE A 98 12.91 2.32 -2.75
CA ILE A 98 11.58 1.72 -2.84
C ILE A 98 10.65 2.63 -3.67
N ILE A 99 10.63 3.93 -3.36
CA ILE A 99 9.80 4.91 -4.06
C ILE A 99 10.17 4.98 -5.55
N ASP A 100 11.46 5.00 -5.88
CA ASP A 100 11.93 5.13 -7.25
C ASP A 100 11.64 3.89 -8.08
N LYS A 101 11.77 2.69 -7.51
CA LYS A 101 11.32 1.45 -8.17
C LYS A 101 9.83 1.46 -8.47
N ILE A 102 9.00 1.84 -7.50
CA ILE A 102 7.54 1.94 -7.69
C ILE A 102 7.22 2.96 -8.78
N LYS A 103 7.80 4.16 -8.73
CA LYS A 103 7.60 5.20 -9.75
C LYS A 103 8.05 4.73 -11.14
N LYS A 104 9.17 4.01 -11.24
CA LYS A 104 9.69 3.51 -12.51
C LYS A 104 8.71 2.54 -13.17
N ILE A 105 8.17 1.58 -12.41
CA ILE A 105 7.19 0.63 -12.96
C ILE A 105 5.86 1.33 -13.29
N ILE A 106 5.38 2.23 -12.43
CA ILE A 106 4.18 3.02 -12.74
C ILE A 106 4.36 3.81 -14.04
N ARG A 107 5.53 4.43 -14.26
CA ARG A 107 5.83 5.16 -15.51
C ARG A 107 5.97 4.23 -16.71
N LYS A 108 6.57 3.05 -16.56
CA LYS A 108 6.68 2.05 -17.63
C LYS A 108 5.31 1.53 -18.06
N ASN A 109 4.40 1.35 -17.10
CA ASN A 109 3.04 0.85 -17.33
C ASN A 109 2.05 1.97 -17.68
N ARG A 110 2.54 3.20 -17.97
CA ARG A 110 1.70 4.29 -18.49
C ARG A 110 1.38 4.08 -19.97
N PHE A 111 0.09 3.97 -20.25
CA PHE A 111 -0.52 4.44 -21.49
C PHE A 111 -0.33 5.96 -21.60
#